data_AF-A0A3Q3D1K2-F1
#
_entry.id   AF-A0A3Q3D1K2-F1
#
_cell.length_a   1.000
_cell.length_b   1.000
_cell.length_c   1.000
_cell.angle_alpha   90.00
_cell.angle_beta   90.00
_cell.angle_gamma   90.00
#
_symmetry.space_group_name_H-M   'P 1'
#
loop_
_entity.id
_entity.type
_entity.pdbx_description
1 polymer ?
#
loop_
_entity_poly.entity_id
_entity_poly.type
_entity_poly.pdbx_seq_one_letter_code
_entity_poly.pdbx_strand_id
1 'polypeptide(L)'
;MSRWWNRKVNSQPQLNKQTIKKCPTPTPGQGWDPYSRQTSERLAHILASVSCQNSRLYTEPLVTGEACSPGTSMTRSGQEKCDGPGDATPTADEATDCSPSSLFGKPFDGGKRMEHGGPPHQQQQQQPMATEQAPQHPAMMRLYEVHREVTALGPQVCTFSGLPDDRDYKRLERELTRLLLDVDRVDTEGKAELQGARKRAAQEVEGLLRYLEENARHPSRLAMEELSEEARRLVDRRVVAPQREGGAADIDDELVEALQQLVLRLTQVKTEGRVPLRKARYRALTRLCAVQDVLEGRTPQQTLSLPLSGETHAAVHCINQVMAKVSVARSQLVALLMGLSGRDSCAHLSRLLMEMQVELDALDVSGNAAVRNYRKQVVEEINGLLKHLDLEGEGEDTRRYDLAQNDSIREIEAVRAHVRHLREAVLRHCAPGEPGFRPKAELQGLLTHLDQVDTAKNPCIREARRRAVVEVQAVVTFLDLREALACRRPGPQEHPAHRQVWAVLASLSELQARALGFDGKRADKSYVVLEELLTKQLLALDAVDPCGDDGAKVARKQAVKFAQNILNYLDMKTDEWEY
;
A
#
# COMPACT_ATOMS: atom_id res chain seq x y z
N MET A 1 5.23 -4.56 -23.89
CA MET A 1 6.29 -5.57 -24.10
C MET A 1 6.88 -6.10 -22.80
N SER A 2 6.94 -5.32 -21.71
CA SER A 2 7.38 -5.77 -20.38
C SER A 2 6.54 -6.92 -19.78
N ARG A 3 5.21 -6.94 -20.01
CA ARG A 3 4.32 -8.07 -19.62
C ARG A 3 4.57 -9.36 -20.42
N TRP A 4 5.09 -9.26 -21.65
CA TRP A 4 5.43 -10.43 -22.47
C TRP A 4 6.78 -11.03 -22.06
N TRP A 5 7.71 -10.18 -21.60
CA TRP A 5 9.04 -10.61 -21.16
C TRP A 5 9.05 -11.27 -19.77
N ASN A 6 8.28 -10.75 -18.80
CA ASN A 6 8.12 -11.39 -17.48
C ASN A 6 7.57 -12.82 -17.57
N ARG A 7 6.74 -13.11 -18.58
CA ARG A 7 6.18 -14.45 -18.81
C ARG A 7 7.18 -15.42 -19.45
N LYS A 8 8.24 -14.92 -20.11
CA LYS A 8 9.26 -15.74 -20.79
C LYS A 8 10.45 -16.10 -19.90
N VAL A 9 10.74 -15.29 -18.87
CA VAL A 9 11.81 -15.56 -17.89
C VAL A 9 11.40 -16.64 -16.87
N ASN A 10 10.11 -16.76 -16.55
CA ASN A 10 9.56 -17.81 -15.67
C ASN A 10 9.12 -19.08 -16.40
N SER A 11 9.38 -19.20 -17.70
CA SER A 11 9.01 -20.38 -18.48
C SER A 11 10.04 -20.63 -19.58
N GLN A 12 11.01 -21.51 -19.31
CA GLN A 12 11.65 -22.25 -20.39
C GLN A 12 11.43 -23.76 -20.23
N PRO A 13 10.77 -24.41 -21.21
CA PRO A 13 10.79 -25.84 -21.39
C PRO A 13 12.10 -26.27 -22.07
N GLN A 14 12.42 -27.56 -21.92
CA GLN A 14 13.53 -28.23 -22.59
C GLN A 14 13.40 -28.30 -24.12
N LEU A 15 14.54 -28.59 -24.77
CA LEU A 15 14.82 -28.86 -26.21
C LEU A 15 15.26 -27.62 -27.04
N ASN A 16 16.22 -27.68 -27.98
CA ASN A 16 16.72 -28.82 -28.76
C ASN A 16 18.18 -28.57 -29.25
N LYS A 17 18.91 -29.66 -29.55
CA LYS A 17 20.27 -29.67 -30.12
C LYS A 17 20.26 -29.25 -31.61
N GLN A 18 21.40 -28.74 -32.09
CA GLN A 18 21.79 -28.27 -33.46
C GLN A 18 21.83 -26.73 -33.53
N THR A 19 22.94 -26.04 -33.80
CA THR A 19 24.05 -26.33 -34.72
C THR A 19 25.35 -25.71 -34.16
N ILE A 20 26.37 -26.53 -33.90
CA ILE A 20 27.67 -26.09 -33.39
C ILE A 20 28.47 -25.47 -34.55
N LYS A 21 28.61 -24.14 -34.56
CA LYS A 21 29.74 -23.49 -35.23
C LYS A 21 30.94 -23.56 -34.27
N LYS A 22 31.97 -24.30 -34.68
CA LYS A 22 33.20 -24.55 -33.89
C LYS A 22 33.89 -23.23 -33.54
N CYS A 23 33.99 -22.93 -32.24
CA CYS A 23 34.99 -22.00 -31.72
C CYS A 23 36.37 -22.70 -31.70
N PRO A 24 37.48 -21.97 -31.94
CA PRO A 24 38.81 -22.55 -31.85
C PRO A 24 39.14 -22.96 -30.41
N THR A 25 39.68 -24.16 -30.26
CA THR A 25 40.16 -24.72 -28.99
C THR A 25 41.35 -23.92 -28.46
N PRO A 26 41.41 -23.56 -27.16
CA PRO A 26 42.60 -22.97 -26.57
C PRO A 26 43.68 -24.04 -26.39
N THR A 27 44.92 -23.70 -26.74
CA THR A 27 46.12 -24.49 -26.46
C THR A 27 46.30 -24.70 -24.95
N PRO A 28 46.66 -25.91 -24.49
CA PRO A 28 46.87 -26.20 -23.08
C PRO A 28 48.21 -25.60 -22.64
N GLY A 29 48.18 -24.57 -21.78
CA GLY A 29 49.41 -23.97 -21.25
C GLY A 29 49.31 -22.61 -20.56
N GLN A 30 48.14 -21.96 -20.51
CA GLN A 30 47.99 -20.72 -19.74
C GLN A 30 47.26 -21.00 -18.42
N GLY A 31 48.00 -20.88 -17.33
CA GLY A 31 47.45 -20.90 -15.99
C GLY A 31 46.35 -19.86 -15.86
N TRP A 32 45.25 -20.26 -15.22
CA TRP A 32 44.12 -19.39 -14.96
C TRP A 32 44.58 -18.23 -14.07
N ASP A 33 44.48 -17.01 -14.57
CA ASP A 33 44.93 -15.82 -13.87
C ASP A 33 44.05 -15.55 -12.62
N PRO A 34 44.60 -15.60 -11.40
CA PRO A 34 43.85 -15.34 -10.17
C PRO A 34 43.19 -13.95 -10.13
N TYR A 35 43.64 -12.99 -10.96
CA TYR A 35 43.00 -11.68 -11.09
C TYR A 35 41.61 -11.72 -11.75
N SER A 36 41.35 -12.66 -12.67
CA SER A 36 40.03 -12.79 -13.33
C SER A 36 38.96 -13.38 -12.40
N ARG A 37 39.38 -14.20 -11.43
CA ARG A 37 38.49 -14.74 -10.39
C ARG A 37 38.06 -13.65 -9.42
N GLN A 38 39.00 -12.78 -9.04
CA GLN A 38 38.75 -11.68 -8.09
C GLN A 38 37.83 -10.59 -8.67
N THR A 39 37.89 -10.32 -9.98
CA THR A 39 36.97 -9.38 -10.65
C THR A 39 35.58 -9.98 -10.85
N SER A 40 35.48 -11.28 -11.17
CA SER A 40 34.21 -12.02 -11.24
C SER A 40 33.54 -12.16 -9.87
N GLU A 41 34.30 -12.45 -8.80
CA GLU A 41 33.80 -12.53 -7.43
C GLU A 41 33.39 -11.16 -6.88
N ARG A 42 34.12 -10.09 -7.21
CA ARG A 42 33.73 -8.71 -6.86
C ARG A 42 32.47 -8.27 -7.60
N LEU A 43 32.34 -8.55 -8.90
CA LEU A 43 31.10 -8.33 -9.65
C LEU A 43 29.94 -9.15 -9.07
N ALA A 44 30.17 -10.42 -8.75
CA ALA A 44 29.16 -11.28 -8.16
C ALA A 44 28.76 -10.79 -6.75
N HIS A 45 29.69 -10.31 -5.93
CA HIS A 45 29.42 -9.75 -4.61
C HIS A 45 28.68 -8.40 -4.67
N ILE A 46 29.11 -7.50 -5.56
CA ILE A 46 28.47 -6.18 -5.79
C ILE A 46 27.06 -6.35 -6.37
N LEU A 47 26.85 -7.33 -7.24
CA LEU A 47 25.53 -7.60 -7.80
C LEU A 47 24.68 -8.53 -6.92
N ALA A 48 25.28 -9.31 -6.02
CA ALA A 48 24.57 -10.10 -5.01
C ALA A 48 24.07 -9.22 -3.85
N SER A 49 24.82 -8.19 -3.43
CA SER A 49 24.33 -7.19 -2.47
C SER A 49 23.11 -6.44 -3.03
N VAL A 50 23.12 -6.11 -4.33
CA VAL A 50 21.98 -5.55 -5.08
C VAL A 50 20.75 -6.48 -5.09
N SER A 51 20.94 -7.80 -5.07
CA SER A 51 19.83 -8.78 -5.14
C SER A 51 19.32 -9.27 -3.78
N CYS A 52 20.12 -9.26 -2.72
CA CYS A 52 19.76 -9.79 -1.40
C CYS A 52 18.90 -8.82 -0.57
N GLN A 53 19.04 -7.51 -0.82
CA GLN A 53 18.29 -6.46 -0.10
C GLN A 53 16.85 -6.28 -0.62
N ASN A 54 16.57 -6.63 -1.89
CA ASN A 54 15.20 -6.57 -2.45
C ASN A 54 14.27 -7.69 -1.95
N SER A 55 14.79 -8.85 -1.53
CA SER A 55 13.97 -9.98 -1.07
C SER A 55 13.36 -9.79 0.32
N ARG A 56 13.91 -8.88 1.14
CA ARG A 56 13.36 -8.52 2.47
C ARG A 56 12.18 -7.55 2.42
N LEU A 57 11.85 -7.01 1.25
CA LEU A 57 10.76 -6.02 1.08
C LEU A 57 9.36 -6.61 1.22
N TYR A 58 9.23 -7.95 1.24
CA TYR A 58 7.96 -8.68 1.29
C TYR A 58 7.89 -9.74 2.41
N THR A 59 8.90 -9.83 3.27
CA THR A 59 8.91 -10.78 4.39
C THR A 59 9.14 -10.03 5.69
N GLU A 60 8.12 -10.00 6.55
CA GLU A 60 8.33 -9.63 7.95
C GLU A 60 9.27 -10.65 8.61
N PRO A 61 10.18 -10.21 9.51
CA PRO A 61 10.90 -11.16 10.34
C PRO A 61 9.89 -11.80 11.31
N LEU A 62 9.66 -13.11 11.16
CA LEU A 62 9.09 -13.91 12.25
C LEU A 62 9.93 -13.68 13.49
N VAL A 63 9.33 -13.09 14.53
CA VAL A 63 9.90 -13.01 15.87
C VAL A 63 10.01 -14.43 16.41
N THR A 64 11.13 -15.10 16.13
CA THR A 64 11.52 -16.34 16.82
C THR A 64 12.00 -15.96 18.22
N GLY A 65 11.09 -15.98 19.18
CA GLY A 65 11.46 -15.90 20.58
C GLY A 65 11.91 -17.27 21.07
N GLU A 66 13.23 -17.46 21.24
CA GLU A 66 13.73 -18.49 22.14
C GLU A 66 14.84 -17.97 23.07
N ALA A 67 14.53 -18.15 24.35
CA ALA A 67 15.38 -18.52 25.48
C ALA A 67 16.53 -17.60 25.94
N CYS A 68 16.29 -16.96 27.10
CA CYS A 68 17.26 -16.97 28.19
C CYS A 68 16.56 -16.99 29.56
N SER A 69 16.84 -18.04 30.32
CA SER A 69 16.78 -18.14 31.79
C SER A 69 18.09 -18.84 32.18
N PRO A 70 18.73 -18.59 33.35
CA PRO A 70 18.04 -18.72 34.64
C PRO A 70 18.49 -17.79 35.78
N GLY A 71 17.61 -17.68 36.79
CA GLY A 71 17.98 -17.67 38.21
C GLY A 71 18.40 -16.34 38.83
N THR A 72 17.59 -15.81 39.76
CA THR A 72 17.86 -15.86 41.22
C THR A 72 16.84 -14.98 41.94
N SER A 73 16.12 -15.59 42.87
CA SER A 73 15.24 -14.97 43.85
C SER A 73 16.01 -14.09 44.84
N MET A 74 15.56 -12.86 45.07
CA MET A 74 15.66 -12.20 46.39
C MET A 74 14.57 -11.14 46.56
N THR A 75 13.96 -11.21 47.74
CA THR A 75 12.93 -10.37 48.35
C THR A 75 13.42 -8.96 48.71
N ARG A 76 12.59 -7.91 48.51
CA ARG A 76 12.08 -7.01 49.57
C ARG A 76 11.39 -5.73 49.03
N SER A 77 10.21 -5.48 49.59
CA SER A 77 9.63 -4.19 50.04
C SER A 77 10.34 -2.88 49.68
N GLY A 78 9.57 -1.96 49.09
CA GLY A 78 9.91 -0.54 48.99
C GLY A 78 8.68 0.25 48.53
N GLN A 79 7.92 0.72 49.49
CA GLN A 79 6.71 1.53 49.35
C GLN A 79 7.13 3.00 49.46
N GLU A 80 7.05 3.77 48.38
CA GLU A 80 7.15 5.24 48.44
C GLU A 80 6.10 5.90 47.55
N LYS A 81 5.39 6.83 48.20
CA LYS A 81 4.33 7.73 47.73
C LYS A 81 4.94 8.96 47.03
N CYS A 82 4.03 9.74 46.45
CA CYS A 82 4.12 11.14 45.97
C CYS A 82 4.11 11.23 44.44
N ASP A 83 3.32 12.06 43.76
CA ASP A 83 2.21 12.97 44.09
C ASP A 83 1.57 13.32 42.73
N GLY A 84 0.24 13.46 42.67
CA GLY A 84 -0.45 14.01 41.50
C GLY A 84 -0.19 15.51 41.33
N PRO A 85 -0.35 16.04 40.12
CA PRO A 85 -1.66 16.58 39.72
C PRO A 85 -1.99 16.12 38.27
N GLY A 86 -3.22 16.01 37.81
CA GLY A 86 -4.42 16.81 38.01
C GLY A 86 -5.11 16.81 36.64
N ASP A 87 -6.42 16.54 36.62
CA ASP A 87 -7.25 16.47 35.43
C ASP A 87 -7.02 17.64 34.47
N ALA A 88 -6.69 17.30 33.22
CA ALA A 88 -6.86 18.19 32.08
C ALA A 88 -7.61 17.41 30.99
N THR A 89 -8.93 17.59 30.98
CA THR A 89 -9.81 17.34 29.84
C THR A 89 -9.26 18.05 28.60
N PRO A 90 -9.05 17.36 27.46
CA PRO A 90 -8.78 18.05 26.22
C PRO A 90 -10.11 18.59 25.67
N THR A 91 -10.20 19.92 25.68
CA THR A 91 -11.19 20.73 24.98
C THR A 91 -11.26 20.32 23.51
N ALA A 92 -12.48 20.02 23.06
CA ALA A 92 -12.82 19.91 21.65
C ALA A 92 -12.70 21.31 21.03
N ASP A 93 -11.64 21.56 20.26
CA ASP A 93 -11.58 22.63 19.25
C ASP A 93 -10.31 22.46 18.42
N GLU A 94 -10.43 21.69 17.34
CA GLU A 94 -9.76 21.95 16.05
C GLU A 94 -10.38 20.99 15.03
N ALA A 95 -11.63 21.27 14.68
CA ALA A 95 -12.28 20.67 13.52
C ALA A 95 -11.69 21.35 12.28
N THR A 96 -10.99 20.56 11.45
CA THR A 96 -10.57 20.94 10.10
C THR A 96 -11.79 21.48 9.35
N ASP A 97 -11.69 22.75 8.93
CA ASP A 97 -12.73 23.49 8.23
C ASP A 97 -13.03 22.86 6.86
N CYS A 98 -13.95 21.90 6.84
CA CYS A 98 -14.67 21.46 5.64
C CYS A 98 -16.05 22.15 5.62
N SER A 99 -16.07 23.48 5.68
CA SER A 99 -17.28 24.24 5.39
C SER A 99 -17.61 24.17 3.89
N PRO A 100 -18.88 23.94 3.50
CA PRO A 100 -19.29 23.94 2.08
C PRO A 100 -19.02 25.28 1.37
N SER A 101 -18.83 26.37 2.13
CA SER A 101 -18.43 27.69 1.64
C SER A 101 -16.98 27.77 1.11
N SER A 102 -16.12 26.81 1.46
CA SER A 102 -14.73 26.70 0.97
C SER A 102 -14.62 25.97 -0.39
N LEU A 103 -15.60 25.10 -0.73
CA LEU A 103 -15.61 24.35 -1.99
C LEU A 103 -16.03 25.20 -3.21
N PHE A 104 -16.69 26.34 -2.99
CA PHE A 104 -17.13 27.26 -4.05
C PHE A 104 -16.61 28.68 -3.79
N GLY A 105 -15.31 28.88 -3.99
CA GLY A 105 -14.71 30.22 -4.08
C GLY A 105 -15.28 31.00 -5.28
N LYS A 106 -16.18 31.95 -4.98
CA LYS A 106 -16.89 32.89 -5.86
C LYS A 106 -17.95 32.26 -6.79
N PRO A 107 -19.06 32.98 -7.09
CA PRO A 107 -20.02 32.54 -8.10
C PRO A 107 -19.29 32.32 -9.42
N PHE A 108 -19.63 31.23 -10.11
CA PHE A 108 -19.12 30.88 -11.42
C PHE A 108 -19.47 32.00 -12.43
N ASP A 109 -18.52 32.91 -12.67
CA ASP A 109 -18.70 34.01 -13.62
C ASP A 109 -18.14 33.58 -14.98
N GLY A 110 -19.05 33.29 -15.91
CA GLY A 110 -18.74 33.03 -17.30
C GLY A 110 -18.14 34.30 -17.92
N GLY A 111 -16.92 34.19 -18.44
CA GLY A 111 -16.08 35.33 -18.77
C GLY A 111 -16.70 36.45 -19.62
N LYS A 112 -16.39 37.69 -19.21
CA LYS A 112 -16.04 38.81 -20.10
C LYS A 112 -15.30 39.91 -19.31
N ARG A 113 -14.46 40.64 -20.03
CA ARG A 113 -13.36 41.52 -19.61
C ARG A 113 -13.81 42.97 -19.39
N MET A 114 -13.27 43.65 -18.38
CA MET A 114 -12.58 44.97 -18.41
C MET A 114 -12.80 45.87 -17.16
N GLU A 115 -11.73 46.61 -16.84
CA GLU A 115 -11.44 47.47 -15.69
C GLU A 115 -12.28 48.76 -15.57
N HIS A 116 -12.40 49.31 -14.35
CA HIS A 116 -11.76 50.58 -13.94
C HIS A 116 -12.12 51.03 -12.50
N GLY A 117 -11.11 51.49 -11.75
CA GLY A 117 -11.16 52.70 -10.90
C GLY A 117 -11.75 52.63 -9.48
N GLY A 118 -10.91 52.83 -8.45
CA GLY A 118 -11.34 53.35 -7.14
C GLY A 118 -11.19 54.90 -7.07
N PRO A 119 -11.19 55.50 -5.86
CA PRO A 119 -12.31 55.79 -4.93
C PRO A 119 -12.43 57.35 -4.71
N PRO A 120 -13.12 57.97 -3.70
CA PRO A 120 -12.80 57.86 -2.26
C PRO A 120 -13.98 58.05 -1.24
N HIS A 121 -13.60 57.91 0.03
CA HIS A 121 -14.31 58.09 1.31
C HIS A 121 -15.32 59.25 1.44
N GLN A 122 -16.39 59.01 2.21
CA GLN A 122 -16.99 60.00 3.11
C GLN A 122 -17.42 59.37 4.44
N GLN A 123 -16.94 59.98 5.53
CA GLN A 123 -17.39 59.77 6.91
C GLN A 123 -18.81 60.31 7.09
N GLN A 124 -19.70 59.58 7.76
CA GLN A 124 -20.64 60.22 8.70
C GLN A 124 -21.32 59.25 9.69
N GLN A 125 -21.17 59.62 10.96
CA GLN A 125 -22.13 59.58 12.06
C GLN A 125 -22.76 58.24 12.50
N GLN A 126 -22.30 57.82 13.69
CA GLN A 126 -23.02 56.97 14.62
C GLN A 126 -24.31 57.67 15.08
N GLN A 127 -25.45 57.06 14.80
CA GLN A 127 -26.66 57.16 15.62
C GLN A 127 -27.05 55.75 16.09
N PRO A 128 -27.48 55.59 17.36
CA PRO A 128 -27.93 54.31 17.88
C PRO A 128 -29.35 54.05 17.37
N MET A 129 -29.51 53.06 16.47
CA MET A 129 -30.82 52.64 16.00
C MET A 129 -31.12 51.24 16.51
N ALA A 130 -32.31 51.15 17.09
CA ALA A 130 -32.92 49.98 17.68
C ALA A 130 -32.85 48.78 16.74
N THR A 131 -32.62 47.61 17.33
CA THR A 131 -32.76 46.31 16.70
C THR A 131 -34.25 46.02 16.47
N GLU A 132 -34.86 46.69 15.49
CA GLU A 132 -36.15 46.25 14.93
C GLU A 132 -35.90 45.02 14.06
N GLN A 133 -36.14 43.85 14.64
CA GLN A 133 -36.23 42.59 13.91
C GLN A 133 -37.40 42.68 12.91
N ALA A 134 -37.09 43.04 11.67
CA ALA A 134 -38.03 42.94 10.56
C ALA A 134 -38.52 41.48 10.45
N PRO A 135 -39.82 41.23 10.21
CA PRO A 135 -40.35 39.88 10.08
C PRO A 135 -39.64 39.17 8.92
N GLN A 136 -38.88 38.11 9.24
CA GLN A 136 -38.15 37.33 8.25
C GLN A 136 -39.14 36.71 7.26
N HIS A 137 -38.97 37.04 5.97
CA HIS A 137 -39.85 36.59 4.91
C HIS A 137 -39.99 35.05 4.90
N PRO A 138 -41.21 34.47 4.81
CA PRO A 138 -41.40 33.02 4.86
C PRO A 138 -40.55 32.25 3.83
N ALA A 139 -40.46 32.77 2.59
CA ALA A 139 -39.58 32.23 1.56
C ALA A 139 -38.09 32.22 1.96
N MET A 140 -37.63 33.27 2.64
CA MET A 140 -36.24 33.36 3.10
C MET A 140 -35.98 32.37 4.24
N MET A 141 -36.93 32.22 5.16
CA MET A 141 -36.86 31.19 6.21
C MET A 141 -36.74 29.80 5.62
N ARG A 142 -37.55 29.47 4.61
CA ARG A 142 -37.49 28.17 3.95
C ARG A 142 -36.13 27.93 3.27
N LEU A 143 -35.55 28.96 2.63
CA LEU A 143 -34.23 28.87 2.03
C LEU A 143 -33.11 28.70 3.06
N TYR A 144 -33.23 29.31 4.25
CA TYR A 144 -32.28 29.07 5.35
C TYR A 144 -32.38 27.64 5.90
N GLU A 145 -33.59 27.08 6.00
CA GLU A 145 -33.78 25.67 6.39
C GLU A 145 -33.12 24.74 5.38
N VAL A 146 -33.34 24.95 4.08
CA VAL A 146 -32.68 24.19 3.03
C VAL A 146 -31.17 24.30 3.15
N HIS A 147 -30.63 25.51 3.30
CA HIS A 147 -29.18 25.71 3.43
C HIS A 147 -28.61 24.98 4.66
N ARG A 148 -29.34 24.92 5.78
CA ARG A 148 -28.97 24.13 6.95
C ARG A 148 -28.94 22.63 6.66
N GLU A 149 -29.93 22.11 5.93
CA GLU A 149 -29.97 20.71 5.52
C GLU A 149 -28.84 20.37 4.53
N VAL A 150 -28.58 21.24 3.55
CA VAL A 150 -27.44 21.13 2.62
C VAL A 150 -26.12 21.08 3.38
N THR A 151 -25.94 21.94 4.38
CA THR A 151 -24.74 21.97 5.22
C THR A 151 -24.57 20.68 6.02
N ALA A 152 -25.66 20.06 6.48
CA ALA A 152 -25.63 18.77 7.17
C ALA A 152 -25.33 17.57 6.25
N LEU A 153 -25.78 17.63 4.99
CA LEU A 153 -25.54 16.58 3.99
C LEU A 153 -24.17 16.68 3.33
N GLY A 154 -23.61 17.88 3.21
CA GLY A 154 -22.33 18.15 2.56
C GLY A 154 -21.20 17.20 3.01
N PRO A 155 -20.91 17.05 4.32
CA PRO A 155 -19.89 16.13 4.81
C PRO A 155 -20.15 14.66 4.46
N GLN A 156 -21.41 14.22 4.47
CA GLN A 156 -21.77 12.84 4.12
C GLN A 156 -21.52 12.56 2.63
N VAL A 157 -21.85 13.52 1.76
CA VAL A 157 -21.56 13.46 0.33
C VAL A 157 -20.05 13.52 0.07
N CYS A 158 -19.33 14.39 0.78
CA CYS A 158 -17.87 14.57 0.65
C CYS A 158 -17.05 13.36 1.12
N THR A 159 -17.62 12.51 1.96
CA THR A 159 -16.96 11.29 2.48
C THR A 159 -17.56 10.00 1.93
N PHE A 160 -18.57 10.10 1.07
CA PHE A 160 -19.22 8.95 0.45
C PHE A 160 -18.24 8.22 -0.47
N SER A 161 -17.98 6.94 -0.19
CA SER A 161 -16.99 6.11 -0.91
C SER A 161 -17.62 4.89 -1.60
N GLY A 162 -18.95 4.85 -1.70
CA GLY A 162 -19.71 3.72 -2.23
C GLY A 162 -19.91 3.76 -3.75
N LEU A 163 -20.74 2.84 -4.25
CA LEU A 163 -21.20 2.77 -5.64
C LEU A 163 -22.61 3.36 -5.82
N PRO A 164 -23.05 3.63 -7.07
CA PRO A 164 -24.41 4.10 -7.34
C PRO A 164 -25.51 3.16 -6.85
N ASP A 165 -25.23 1.86 -6.79
CA ASP A 165 -26.21 0.87 -6.36
C ASP A 165 -26.37 0.76 -4.84
N ASP A 166 -25.45 1.36 -4.08
CA ASP A 166 -25.44 1.30 -2.62
C ASP A 166 -26.66 2.01 -2.04
N ARG A 167 -27.17 1.46 -0.92
CA ARG A 167 -28.31 2.04 -0.20
C ARG A 167 -28.04 3.48 0.26
N ASP A 168 -26.80 3.76 0.65
CA ASP A 168 -26.38 5.09 1.10
C ASP A 168 -26.37 6.10 -0.05
N TYR A 169 -25.89 5.72 -1.24
CA TYR A 169 -25.98 6.55 -2.44
C TYR A 169 -27.43 6.93 -2.72
N LYS A 170 -28.30 5.90 -2.80
CA LYS A 170 -29.74 6.08 -3.06
C LYS A 170 -30.44 6.88 -1.97
N ARG A 171 -29.96 6.85 -0.72
CA ARG A 171 -30.46 7.74 0.35
C ARG A 171 -30.04 9.18 0.10
N LEU A 172 -28.74 9.43 -0.07
CA LEU A 172 -28.20 10.78 -0.28
C LEU A 172 -28.79 11.44 -1.53
N GLU A 173 -28.88 10.71 -2.65
CA GLU A 173 -29.48 11.17 -3.89
C GLU A 173 -30.95 11.57 -3.70
N ARG A 174 -31.75 10.76 -3.00
CA ARG A 174 -33.16 11.08 -2.69
C ARG A 174 -33.30 12.30 -1.79
N GLU A 175 -32.46 12.43 -0.76
CA GLU A 175 -32.49 13.57 0.16
C GLU A 175 -32.11 14.87 -0.56
N LEU A 176 -31.06 14.86 -1.37
CA LEU A 176 -30.66 16.02 -2.17
C LEU A 176 -31.71 16.37 -3.25
N THR A 177 -32.28 15.38 -3.93
CA THR A 177 -33.35 15.61 -4.92
C THR A 177 -34.60 16.20 -4.26
N ARG A 178 -34.95 15.76 -3.04
CA ARG A 178 -36.03 16.38 -2.26
C ARG A 178 -35.72 17.85 -1.97
N LEU A 179 -34.49 18.17 -1.55
CA LEU A 179 -34.09 19.56 -1.29
C LEU A 179 -34.18 20.42 -2.54
N LEU A 180 -33.79 19.91 -3.71
CA LEU A 180 -33.90 20.63 -4.97
C LEU A 180 -35.37 20.98 -5.28
N LEU A 181 -36.28 20.01 -5.12
CA LEU A 181 -37.72 20.24 -5.28
C LEU A 181 -38.27 21.24 -4.25
N ASP A 182 -37.76 21.22 -3.02
CA ASP A 182 -38.14 22.16 -1.98
C ASP A 182 -37.68 23.58 -2.31
N VAL A 183 -36.50 23.76 -2.92
CA VAL A 183 -36.01 25.05 -3.43
C VAL A 183 -36.88 25.56 -4.58
N ASP A 184 -37.24 24.70 -5.53
CA ASP A 184 -38.05 25.07 -6.69
C ASP A 184 -39.47 25.53 -6.30
N ARG A 185 -40.01 24.97 -5.21
CA ARG A 185 -41.31 25.35 -4.65
C ARG A 185 -41.31 26.69 -3.93
N VAL A 186 -40.15 27.29 -3.65
CA VAL A 186 -40.08 28.60 -2.99
C VAL A 186 -40.58 29.68 -3.96
N ASP A 187 -41.72 30.27 -3.60
CA ASP A 187 -42.21 31.48 -4.25
C ASP A 187 -41.35 32.67 -3.83
N THR A 188 -40.85 33.39 -4.83
CA THR A 188 -39.96 34.53 -4.64
C THR A 188 -40.68 35.86 -4.81
N GLU A 189 -41.96 35.85 -5.21
CA GLU A 189 -42.78 37.04 -5.43
C GLU A 189 -42.12 38.06 -6.39
N GLY A 190 -41.19 37.62 -7.25
CA GLY A 190 -40.41 38.50 -8.12
C GLY A 190 -39.29 39.30 -7.41
N LYS A 191 -39.09 39.14 -6.11
CA LYS A 191 -38.05 39.84 -5.34
C LYS A 191 -36.66 39.32 -5.72
N ALA A 192 -35.81 40.20 -6.22
CA ALA A 192 -34.47 39.86 -6.71
C ALA A 192 -33.59 39.18 -5.64
N GLU A 193 -33.70 39.60 -4.38
CA GLU A 193 -32.96 39.01 -3.25
C GLU A 193 -33.34 37.53 -3.04
N LEU A 194 -34.64 37.23 -3.03
CA LEU A 194 -35.16 35.86 -2.87
C LEU A 194 -34.84 35.00 -4.08
N GLN A 195 -34.92 35.55 -5.29
CA GLN A 195 -34.50 34.84 -6.51
C GLN A 195 -33.01 34.50 -6.49
N GLY A 196 -32.17 35.44 -6.04
CA GLY A 196 -30.74 35.21 -5.87
C GLY A 196 -30.45 34.14 -4.82
N ALA A 197 -31.15 34.17 -3.68
CA ALA A 197 -31.00 33.17 -2.63
C ALA A 197 -31.47 31.78 -3.08
N ARG A 198 -32.63 31.69 -3.76
CA ARG A 198 -33.14 30.44 -4.34
C ARG A 198 -32.17 29.85 -5.36
N LYS A 199 -31.64 30.70 -6.25
CA LYS A 199 -30.64 30.26 -7.26
C LYS A 199 -29.38 29.72 -6.59
N ARG A 200 -28.86 30.38 -5.55
CA ARG A 200 -27.69 29.88 -4.80
C ARG A 200 -27.98 28.54 -4.12
N ALA A 201 -29.12 28.41 -3.44
CA ALA A 201 -29.51 27.15 -2.80
C ALA A 201 -29.64 26.00 -3.80
N ALA A 202 -30.27 26.24 -4.97
CA ALA A 202 -30.36 25.24 -6.04
C ALA A 202 -28.97 24.82 -6.54
N GLN A 203 -28.09 25.80 -6.80
CA GLN A 203 -26.72 25.54 -7.26
C GLN A 203 -25.89 24.74 -6.25
N GLU A 204 -26.05 24.98 -4.94
CA GLU A 204 -25.39 24.20 -3.89
C GLU A 204 -25.87 22.74 -3.89
N VAL A 205 -27.18 22.51 -3.96
CA VAL A 205 -27.76 21.15 -3.99
C VAL A 205 -27.34 20.39 -5.27
N GLU A 206 -27.44 21.04 -6.44
CA GLU A 206 -26.99 20.48 -7.72
C GLU A 206 -25.50 20.17 -7.71
N GLY A 207 -24.68 21.02 -7.08
CA GLY A 207 -23.26 20.81 -6.88
C GLY A 207 -22.96 19.53 -6.08
N LEU A 208 -23.69 19.30 -4.99
CA LEU A 208 -23.56 18.08 -4.18
C LEU A 208 -24.02 16.83 -4.94
N LEU A 209 -25.13 16.89 -5.67
CA LEU A 209 -25.61 15.78 -6.50
C LEU A 209 -24.58 15.38 -7.56
N ARG A 210 -24.04 16.37 -8.28
CA ARG A 210 -23.01 16.14 -9.28
C ARG A 210 -21.75 15.56 -8.67
N TYR A 211 -21.29 16.07 -7.53
CA TYR A 211 -20.12 15.56 -6.83
C TYR A 211 -20.32 14.10 -6.35
N LEU A 212 -21.51 13.76 -5.84
CA LEU A 212 -21.88 12.41 -5.44
C LEU A 212 -21.80 11.44 -6.63
N GLU A 213 -22.38 11.81 -7.78
CA GLU A 213 -22.37 11.00 -9.01
C GLU A 213 -20.94 10.86 -9.58
N GLU A 214 -20.20 11.96 -9.69
CA GLU A 214 -18.81 11.99 -10.20
C GLU A 214 -17.90 11.06 -9.36
N ASN A 215 -18.08 11.02 -8.05
CA ASN A 215 -17.30 10.15 -7.18
C ASN A 215 -17.71 8.68 -7.29
N ALA A 216 -19.01 8.39 -7.30
CA ALA A 216 -19.53 7.02 -7.38
C ALA A 216 -19.18 6.34 -8.70
N ARG A 217 -19.03 7.13 -9.79
CA ARG A 217 -18.67 6.66 -11.14
C ARG A 217 -17.22 6.95 -11.52
N HIS A 218 -16.39 7.37 -10.57
CA HIS A 218 -15.00 7.72 -10.86
C HIS A 218 -14.22 6.50 -11.38
N PRO A 219 -13.36 6.63 -12.42
CA PRO A 219 -12.59 5.51 -12.96
C PRO A 219 -11.78 4.77 -11.88
N SER A 220 -11.12 5.49 -10.97
CA SER A 220 -10.42 4.87 -9.83
C SER A 220 -11.35 4.13 -8.88
N ARG A 221 -12.56 4.63 -8.64
CA ARG A 221 -13.54 3.95 -7.78
C ARG A 221 -13.98 2.63 -8.41
N LEU A 222 -14.22 2.64 -9.72
CA LEU A 222 -14.57 1.44 -10.49
C LEU A 222 -13.41 0.45 -10.52
N ALA A 223 -12.16 0.91 -10.72
CA ALA A 223 -10.98 0.05 -10.68
C ALA A 223 -10.80 -0.64 -9.31
N MET A 224 -11.05 0.06 -8.19
CA MET A 224 -11.04 -0.54 -6.85
C MET A 224 -12.12 -1.62 -6.70
N GLU A 225 -13.30 -1.39 -7.28
CA GLU A 225 -14.38 -2.37 -7.29
C GLU A 225 -14.03 -3.60 -8.12
N GLU A 226 -13.49 -3.40 -9.31
CA GLU A 226 -13.07 -4.48 -10.21
C GLU A 226 -12.04 -5.40 -9.54
N LEU A 227 -11.06 -4.82 -8.83
CA LEU A 227 -10.07 -5.57 -8.05
C LEU A 227 -10.71 -6.32 -6.88
N SER A 228 -11.66 -5.68 -6.19
CA SER A 228 -12.40 -6.31 -5.09
C SER A 228 -13.26 -7.47 -5.59
N GLU A 229 -13.89 -7.34 -6.76
CA GLU A 229 -14.63 -8.38 -7.46
C GLU A 229 -13.73 -9.53 -7.93
N GLU A 230 -12.55 -9.21 -8.47
CA GLU A 230 -11.54 -10.21 -8.87
C GLU A 230 -11.14 -11.07 -7.65
N ALA A 231 -10.89 -10.43 -6.50
CA ALA A 231 -10.61 -11.12 -5.26
C ALA A 231 -11.81 -11.93 -4.75
N ARG A 232 -13.03 -11.37 -4.79
CA ARG A 232 -14.27 -12.08 -4.41
C ARG A 232 -14.40 -13.39 -5.19
N ARG A 233 -14.26 -13.34 -6.51
CA ARG A 233 -14.34 -14.54 -7.37
C ARG A 233 -13.25 -15.55 -7.09
N LEU A 234 -12.01 -15.08 -6.87
CA LEU A 234 -10.87 -15.94 -6.57
C LEU A 234 -11.11 -16.74 -5.27
N VAL A 235 -11.52 -16.04 -4.22
CA VAL A 235 -11.79 -16.59 -2.89
C VAL A 235 -13.05 -17.45 -2.88
N ASP A 236 -14.12 -17.03 -3.57
CA ASP A 236 -15.34 -17.82 -3.68
C ASP A 236 -15.05 -19.17 -4.32
N ARG A 237 -14.34 -19.18 -5.45
CA ARG A 237 -13.99 -20.39 -6.18
C ARG A 237 -13.13 -21.37 -5.39
N ARG A 238 -12.18 -20.88 -4.58
CA ARG A 238 -11.17 -21.73 -3.92
C ARG A 238 -11.42 -22.03 -2.46
N VAL A 239 -12.16 -21.17 -1.77
CA VAL A 239 -12.36 -21.28 -0.32
C VAL A 239 -13.84 -21.46 0.00
N VAL A 240 -14.71 -20.57 -0.46
CA VAL A 240 -16.10 -20.51 0.01
C VAL A 240 -16.98 -21.57 -0.66
N ALA A 241 -16.95 -21.69 -1.99
CA ALA A 241 -17.75 -22.65 -2.74
C ALA A 241 -17.40 -24.12 -2.40
N PRO A 242 -16.11 -24.53 -2.36
CA PRO A 242 -15.75 -25.89 -1.94
C PRO A 242 -16.27 -26.22 -0.53
N GLN A 243 -16.19 -25.28 0.40
CA GLN A 243 -16.68 -25.47 1.76
C GLN A 243 -18.21 -25.64 1.82
N ARG A 244 -18.97 -24.90 1.00
CA ARG A 244 -20.43 -25.01 0.90
C ARG A 244 -20.87 -26.36 0.32
N GLU A 245 -20.07 -26.93 -0.57
CA GLU A 245 -20.30 -28.24 -1.17
C GLU A 245 -19.87 -29.40 -0.25
N GLY A 246 -19.36 -29.11 0.95
CA GLY A 246 -18.86 -30.11 1.90
C GLY A 246 -17.44 -30.61 1.57
N GLY A 247 -16.77 -29.99 0.61
CA GLY A 247 -15.36 -30.20 0.29
C GLY A 247 -14.41 -29.39 1.18
N ALA A 248 -13.11 -29.64 1.03
CA ALA A 248 -12.07 -28.87 1.69
C ALA A 248 -11.74 -27.60 0.90
N ALA A 249 -11.48 -26.49 1.62
CA ALA A 249 -10.94 -25.29 1.01
C ALA A 249 -9.54 -25.56 0.43
N ASP A 250 -9.30 -25.05 -0.77
CA ASP A 250 -8.07 -25.23 -1.51
C ASP A 250 -7.16 -24.01 -1.27
N ILE A 251 -6.48 -24.03 -0.12
CA ILE A 251 -5.62 -22.96 0.37
C ILE A 251 -4.16 -23.37 0.17
N ASP A 252 -3.51 -22.76 -0.82
CA ASP A 252 -2.10 -22.97 -1.14
C ASP A 252 -1.35 -21.64 -1.31
N ASP A 253 -0.02 -21.75 -1.53
CA ASP A 253 0.85 -20.60 -1.74
C ASP A 253 0.46 -19.81 -3.01
N GLU A 254 -0.13 -20.47 -4.03
CA GLU A 254 -0.57 -19.81 -5.26
C GLU A 254 -1.78 -18.88 -5.02
N LEU A 255 -2.72 -19.27 -4.15
CA LEU A 255 -3.85 -18.42 -3.75
C LEU A 255 -3.37 -17.19 -3.01
N VAL A 256 -2.47 -17.39 -2.03
CA VAL A 256 -1.91 -16.30 -1.22
C VAL A 256 -1.15 -15.33 -2.10
N GLU A 257 -0.30 -15.82 -3.01
CA GLU A 257 0.43 -14.97 -3.95
C GLU A 257 -0.53 -14.21 -4.87
N ALA A 258 -1.57 -14.86 -5.39
CA ALA A 258 -2.57 -14.18 -6.22
C ALA A 258 -3.30 -13.06 -5.46
N LEU A 259 -3.63 -13.26 -4.17
CA LEU A 259 -4.20 -12.23 -3.30
C LEU A 259 -3.20 -11.09 -3.03
N GLN A 260 -1.94 -11.41 -2.77
CA GLN A 260 -0.86 -10.44 -2.60
C GLN A 260 -0.70 -9.55 -3.84
N GLN A 261 -0.81 -10.13 -5.05
CA GLN A 261 -0.79 -9.35 -6.30
C GLN A 261 -2.00 -8.41 -6.43
N LEU A 262 -3.18 -8.83 -5.96
CA LEU A 262 -4.37 -7.96 -5.93
C LEU A 262 -4.21 -6.82 -4.93
N VAL A 263 -3.66 -7.08 -3.74
CA VAL A 263 -3.31 -6.05 -2.76
C VAL A 263 -2.34 -5.04 -3.37
N LEU A 264 -1.30 -5.49 -4.07
CA LEU A 264 -0.33 -4.59 -4.73
C LEU A 264 -0.95 -3.76 -5.87
N ARG A 265 -1.85 -4.34 -6.66
CA ARG A 265 -2.59 -3.60 -7.69
C ARG A 265 -3.54 -2.57 -7.07
N LEU A 266 -4.17 -2.93 -5.95
CA LEU A 266 -5.11 -2.06 -5.25
C LEU A 266 -4.40 -0.91 -4.55
N THR A 267 -3.21 -1.14 -3.98
CA THR A 267 -2.40 -0.04 -3.48
C THR A 267 -2.11 0.91 -4.61
N GLN A 268 -1.71 0.46 -5.80
CA GLN A 268 -1.38 1.35 -6.94
C GLN A 268 -2.54 2.18 -7.55
N VAL A 269 -3.81 1.98 -7.14
CA VAL A 269 -4.92 2.76 -7.70
C VAL A 269 -4.86 4.21 -7.22
N LYS A 270 -4.86 5.16 -8.16
CA LYS A 270 -4.75 6.60 -7.88
C LYS A 270 -6.00 7.17 -7.23
N THR A 271 -5.81 8.08 -6.28
CA THR A 271 -6.89 8.72 -5.51
C THR A 271 -7.10 10.20 -5.81
N GLU A 272 -6.22 10.84 -6.59
CA GLU A 272 -6.31 12.27 -6.98
C GLU A 272 -6.51 13.23 -5.78
N GLY A 273 -5.95 12.89 -4.63
CA GLY A 273 -6.14 13.62 -3.37
C GLY A 273 -7.58 13.60 -2.84
N ARG A 274 -8.51 12.88 -3.47
CA ARG A 274 -9.93 12.85 -3.09
C ARG A 274 -10.15 11.92 -1.89
N VAL A 275 -10.71 12.48 -0.82
CA VAL A 275 -11.08 11.75 0.41
C VAL A 275 -11.96 10.51 0.12
N PRO A 276 -13.02 10.59 -0.70
CA PRO A 276 -13.83 9.43 -1.10
C PRO A 276 -13.03 8.24 -1.66
N LEU A 277 -12.07 8.53 -2.54
CA LEU A 277 -11.28 7.50 -3.22
C LEU A 277 -10.28 6.88 -2.26
N ARG A 278 -9.66 7.68 -1.39
CA ARG A 278 -8.80 7.15 -0.32
C ARG A 278 -9.55 6.23 0.62
N LYS A 279 -10.74 6.66 1.07
CA LYS A 279 -11.62 5.86 1.92
C LYS A 279 -11.99 4.54 1.25
N ALA A 280 -12.36 4.57 -0.04
CA ALA A 280 -12.69 3.37 -0.81
C ALA A 280 -11.49 2.40 -0.94
N ARG A 281 -10.31 2.92 -1.32
CA ARG A 281 -9.07 2.13 -1.46
C ARG A 281 -8.69 1.48 -0.14
N TYR A 282 -8.69 2.26 0.94
CA TYR A 282 -8.35 1.79 2.28
C TYR A 282 -9.28 0.66 2.72
N ARG A 283 -10.60 0.84 2.60
CA ARG A 283 -11.59 -0.20 2.94
C ARG A 283 -11.37 -1.50 2.18
N ALA A 284 -11.13 -1.40 0.87
CA ALA A 284 -10.87 -2.56 0.04
C ALA A 284 -9.56 -3.26 0.44
N LEU A 285 -8.50 -2.49 0.71
CA LEU A 285 -7.22 -3.04 1.16
C LEU A 285 -7.32 -3.71 2.53
N THR A 286 -8.00 -3.09 3.50
CA THR A 286 -8.20 -3.65 4.85
C THR A 286 -8.87 -5.02 4.77
N ARG A 287 -9.96 -5.14 3.98
CA ARG A 287 -10.64 -6.42 3.78
C ARG A 287 -9.74 -7.46 3.12
N LEU A 288 -9.04 -7.10 2.06
CA LEU A 288 -8.17 -8.04 1.34
C LEU A 288 -6.97 -8.51 2.18
N CYS A 289 -6.33 -7.59 2.91
CA CYS A 289 -5.23 -7.96 3.81
C CYS A 289 -5.74 -8.88 4.93
N ALA A 290 -6.92 -8.61 5.48
CA ALA A 290 -7.51 -9.51 6.48
C ALA A 290 -7.80 -10.91 5.92
N VAL A 291 -8.31 -11.00 4.70
CA VAL A 291 -8.52 -12.31 4.04
C VAL A 291 -7.19 -13.01 3.79
N GLN A 292 -6.17 -12.29 3.32
CA GLN A 292 -4.83 -12.83 3.12
C GLN A 292 -4.25 -13.36 4.43
N ASP A 293 -4.25 -12.56 5.51
CA ASP A 293 -3.76 -12.96 6.85
C ASP A 293 -4.47 -14.25 7.34
N VAL A 294 -5.79 -14.34 7.15
CA VAL A 294 -6.60 -15.49 7.55
C VAL A 294 -6.25 -16.76 6.77
N LEU A 295 -5.81 -16.62 5.51
CA LEU A 295 -5.45 -17.73 4.63
C LEU A 295 -3.97 -18.14 4.74
N GLU A 296 -3.06 -17.19 4.94
CA GLU A 296 -1.61 -17.43 5.07
C GLU A 296 -1.29 -18.46 6.15
N GLY A 297 -1.97 -18.36 7.30
CA GLY A 297 -1.84 -19.30 8.41
C GLY A 297 -2.23 -20.75 8.10
N ARG A 298 -2.66 -21.06 6.87
CA ARG A 298 -3.02 -22.40 6.37
C ARG A 298 -2.21 -22.86 5.16
N THR A 299 -1.20 -22.10 4.75
CA THR A 299 -0.26 -22.57 3.73
C THR A 299 0.52 -23.79 4.24
N PRO A 300 0.90 -24.78 3.40
CA PRO A 300 1.62 -25.99 3.85
C PRO A 300 2.94 -25.69 4.57
N GLN A 301 3.54 -24.53 4.29
CA GLN A 301 4.78 -24.06 4.91
C GLN A 301 4.56 -23.52 6.34
N GLN A 302 3.36 -23.00 6.64
CA GLN A 302 2.95 -22.50 7.96
C GLN A 302 2.03 -23.48 8.71
N THR A 303 1.49 -24.47 8.01
CA THR A 303 0.61 -25.49 8.56
C THR A 303 1.41 -26.50 9.35
N LEU A 304 0.94 -26.75 10.56
CA LEU A 304 1.61 -27.59 11.53
C LEU A 304 1.43 -29.07 11.20
N SER A 305 2.30 -29.90 11.79
CA SER A 305 2.24 -31.36 11.77
C SER A 305 1.04 -31.88 12.57
N LEU A 306 -0.16 -31.72 11.99
CA LEU A 306 -1.46 -32.08 12.54
C LEU A 306 -2.39 -32.52 11.41
N PRO A 307 -3.40 -33.38 11.68
CA PRO A 307 -3.89 -33.78 13.01
C PRO A 307 -3.07 -34.87 13.69
N LEU A 308 -2.96 -34.81 15.03
CA LEU A 308 -2.42 -35.91 15.85
C LEU A 308 -3.33 -37.14 15.75
N SER A 309 -2.75 -38.34 15.85
CA SER A 309 -3.51 -39.59 15.89
C SER A 309 -4.46 -39.62 17.09
N GLY A 310 -5.71 -40.03 16.87
CA GLY A 310 -6.73 -40.17 17.91
C GLY A 310 -6.37 -41.16 19.03
N GLU A 311 -5.39 -42.03 18.79
CA GLU A 311 -4.89 -43.00 19.77
C GLU A 311 -3.91 -42.37 20.78
N THR A 312 -3.49 -41.12 20.57
CA THR A 312 -2.47 -40.46 21.39
C THR A 312 -2.99 -40.06 22.78
N HIS A 313 -4.25 -39.63 22.88
CA HIS A 313 -4.89 -39.18 24.12
C HIS A 313 -6.40 -39.00 23.92
N ALA A 314 -7.22 -39.24 24.95
CA ALA A 314 -8.68 -39.12 24.87
C ALA A 314 -9.16 -37.72 24.39
N ALA A 315 -8.46 -36.66 24.81
CA ALA A 315 -8.76 -35.29 24.39
C ALA A 315 -8.49 -35.01 22.90
N VAL A 316 -7.63 -35.78 22.21
CA VAL A 316 -7.22 -35.49 20.82
C VAL A 316 -8.39 -35.60 19.85
N HIS A 317 -9.32 -36.53 20.08
CA HIS A 317 -10.53 -36.64 19.25
C HIS A 317 -11.37 -35.36 19.32
N CYS A 318 -11.56 -34.80 20.52
CA CYS A 318 -12.28 -33.54 20.69
C CYS A 318 -11.54 -32.37 20.04
N ILE A 319 -10.21 -32.27 20.23
CA ILE A 319 -9.39 -31.21 19.61
C ILE A 319 -9.48 -31.29 18.07
N ASN A 320 -9.44 -32.50 17.49
CA ASN A 320 -9.59 -32.71 16.05
C ASN A 320 -10.98 -32.28 15.54
N GLN A 321 -12.04 -32.56 16.31
CA GLN A 321 -13.40 -32.09 15.99
C GLN A 321 -13.50 -30.56 16.02
N VAL A 322 -12.95 -29.92 17.04
CA VAL A 322 -12.92 -28.46 17.13
C VAL A 322 -12.11 -27.87 15.97
N MET A 323 -10.97 -28.46 15.61
CA MET A 323 -10.19 -28.03 14.45
C MET A 323 -10.97 -28.07 13.13
N ALA A 324 -11.78 -29.11 12.93
CA ALA A 324 -12.65 -29.17 11.75
C ALA A 324 -13.69 -28.04 11.77
N LYS A 325 -14.33 -27.78 12.93
CA LYS A 325 -15.26 -26.64 13.08
C LYS A 325 -14.56 -25.28 12.85
N VAL A 326 -13.34 -25.10 13.35
CA VAL A 326 -12.51 -23.90 13.12
C VAL A 326 -12.20 -23.72 11.63
N SER A 327 -11.99 -24.81 10.89
CA SER A 327 -11.83 -24.76 9.44
C SER A 327 -13.06 -24.23 8.72
N VAL A 328 -14.25 -24.67 9.13
CA VAL A 328 -15.53 -24.15 8.60
C VAL A 328 -15.69 -22.66 8.96
N ALA A 329 -15.42 -22.31 10.22
CA ALA A 329 -15.50 -20.94 10.72
C ALA A 329 -14.57 -19.98 9.97
N ARG A 330 -13.39 -20.45 9.55
CA ARG A 330 -12.48 -19.66 8.70
C ARG A 330 -13.10 -19.32 7.35
N SER A 331 -13.64 -20.32 6.64
CA SER A 331 -14.30 -20.08 5.35
C SER A 331 -15.51 -19.17 5.49
N GLN A 332 -16.25 -19.25 6.61
CA GLN A 332 -17.34 -18.33 6.96
C GLN A 332 -16.82 -16.91 7.20
N LEU A 333 -15.71 -16.73 7.93
CA LEU A 333 -15.08 -15.42 8.14
C LEU A 333 -14.64 -14.81 6.80
N VAL A 334 -13.98 -15.60 5.96
CA VAL A 334 -13.55 -15.16 4.63
C VAL A 334 -14.75 -14.75 3.78
N ALA A 335 -15.86 -15.51 3.82
CA ALA A 335 -17.09 -15.13 3.15
C ALA A 335 -17.69 -13.82 3.70
N LEU A 336 -17.64 -13.58 5.01
CA LEU A 336 -18.09 -12.33 5.64
C LEU A 336 -17.25 -11.15 5.17
N LEU A 337 -15.93 -11.26 5.27
CA LEU A 337 -14.99 -10.21 4.87
C LEU A 337 -15.11 -9.84 3.39
N MET A 338 -15.51 -10.80 2.54
CA MET A 338 -15.69 -10.58 1.11
C MET A 338 -17.13 -10.27 0.70
N GLY A 339 -18.08 -10.17 1.65
CA GLY A 339 -19.49 -9.89 1.34
C GLY A 339 -20.18 -11.01 0.56
N LEU A 340 -19.70 -12.25 0.68
CA LEU A 340 -20.25 -13.45 0.06
C LEU A 340 -21.24 -14.19 0.98
N SER A 341 -21.36 -13.76 2.24
CA SER A 341 -22.23 -14.37 3.24
C SER A 341 -23.70 -14.01 3.03
N GLY A 342 -24.58 -15.00 3.17
CA GLY A 342 -26.02 -14.80 3.01
C GLY A 342 -26.72 -14.37 4.32
N ARG A 343 -26.55 -15.15 5.40
CA ARG A 343 -27.24 -14.93 6.69
C ARG A 343 -26.30 -14.86 7.90
N ASP A 344 -25.04 -15.20 7.70
CA ASP A 344 -24.05 -15.19 8.78
C ASP A 344 -23.71 -13.75 9.15
N SER A 345 -23.46 -13.51 10.43
CA SER A 345 -23.05 -12.20 10.94
C SER A 345 -21.78 -12.34 11.79
N CYS A 346 -21.02 -11.26 11.92
CA CYS A 346 -19.83 -11.22 12.76
C CYS A 346 -20.15 -11.62 14.21
N ALA A 347 -21.32 -11.20 14.74
CA ALA A 347 -21.79 -11.57 16.06
C ALA A 347 -22.12 -13.06 16.21
N HIS A 348 -22.62 -13.71 15.15
CA HIS A 348 -22.85 -15.15 15.18
C HIS A 348 -21.53 -15.92 15.18
N LEU A 349 -20.61 -15.55 14.28
CA LEU A 349 -19.32 -16.23 14.15
C LEU A 349 -18.44 -16.04 15.39
N SER A 350 -18.46 -14.85 16.00
CA SER A 350 -17.79 -14.56 17.27
C SER A 350 -18.27 -15.48 18.39
N ARG A 351 -19.60 -15.66 18.52
CA ARG A 351 -20.17 -16.60 19.51
C ARG A 351 -19.72 -18.04 19.27
N LEU A 352 -19.76 -18.53 18.03
CA LEU A 352 -19.31 -19.88 17.69
C LEU A 352 -17.83 -20.10 18.02
N LEU A 353 -16.97 -19.13 17.71
CA LEU A 353 -15.54 -19.17 18.02
C LEU A 353 -15.28 -19.21 19.54
N MET A 354 -16.01 -18.40 20.31
CA MET A 354 -15.93 -18.39 21.77
C MET A 354 -16.44 -19.71 22.39
N GLU A 355 -17.53 -20.28 21.88
CA GLU A 355 -18.04 -21.58 22.32
C GLU A 355 -17.00 -22.69 22.13
N MET A 356 -16.34 -22.73 20.96
CA MET A 356 -15.25 -23.67 20.71
C MET A 356 -14.04 -23.47 21.63
N GLN A 357 -13.73 -22.23 22.00
CA GLN A 357 -12.66 -21.94 22.94
C GLN A 357 -12.99 -22.50 24.34
N VAL A 358 -14.24 -22.35 24.79
CA VAL A 358 -14.72 -22.94 26.06
C VAL A 358 -14.69 -24.47 26.00
N GLU A 359 -15.09 -25.09 24.87
CA GLU A 359 -14.97 -26.54 24.66
C GLU A 359 -13.52 -27.01 24.86
N LEU A 360 -12.53 -26.28 24.32
CA LEU A 360 -11.11 -26.61 24.47
C LEU A 360 -10.58 -26.36 25.88
N ASP A 361 -11.04 -25.34 26.58
CA ASP A 361 -10.60 -25.03 27.96
C ASP A 361 -11.12 -26.03 28.99
N ALA A 362 -12.23 -26.72 28.70
CA ALA A 362 -12.76 -27.78 29.54
C ALA A 362 -12.01 -29.13 29.43
N LEU A 363 -11.10 -29.28 28.46
CA LEU A 363 -10.38 -30.54 28.23
C LEU A 363 -9.26 -30.74 29.25
N ASP A 364 -9.24 -31.91 29.89
CA ASP A 364 -8.07 -32.36 30.62
C ASP A 364 -6.99 -32.81 29.63
N VAL A 365 -5.89 -32.07 29.62
CA VAL A 365 -4.68 -32.32 28.81
C VAL A 365 -3.44 -32.45 29.71
N SER A 366 -3.65 -32.69 31.01
CA SER A 366 -2.58 -32.92 31.95
C SER A 366 -1.77 -34.18 31.57
N GLY A 367 -0.48 -34.19 31.88
CA GLY A 367 0.37 -35.36 31.62
C GLY A 367 0.89 -35.54 30.17
N ASN A 368 0.35 -34.86 29.15
CA ASN A 368 0.87 -34.95 27.76
C ASN A 368 1.19 -33.57 27.14
N ALA A 369 2.48 -33.25 27.03
CA ALA A 369 2.95 -31.96 26.50
C ALA A 369 2.58 -31.73 25.03
N ALA A 370 2.58 -32.77 24.20
CA ALA A 370 2.22 -32.65 22.78
C ALA A 370 0.74 -32.27 22.63
N VAL A 371 -0.14 -32.87 23.43
CA VAL A 371 -1.58 -32.58 23.41
C VAL A 371 -1.88 -31.18 23.96
N ARG A 372 -1.16 -30.73 25.00
CA ARG A 372 -1.27 -29.34 25.49
C ARG A 372 -0.88 -28.32 24.43
N ASN A 373 0.24 -28.55 23.75
CA ASN A 373 0.71 -27.67 22.68
C ASN A 373 -0.27 -27.65 21.51
N TYR A 374 -0.81 -28.83 21.14
CA TYR A 374 -1.83 -28.91 20.11
C TYR A 374 -3.08 -28.09 20.48
N ARG A 375 -3.64 -28.29 21.68
CA ARG A 375 -4.78 -27.50 22.17
C ARG A 375 -4.50 -25.99 22.15
N LYS A 376 -3.34 -25.58 22.68
CA LYS A 376 -2.92 -24.17 22.72
C LYS A 376 -2.90 -23.56 21.31
N GLN A 377 -2.43 -24.31 20.35
CA GLN A 377 -2.35 -23.90 18.95
C GLN A 377 -3.72 -23.73 18.30
N VAL A 378 -4.67 -24.64 18.56
CA VAL A 378 -6.06 -24.46 18.10
C VAL A 378 -6.68 -23.19 18.70
N VAL A 379 -6.40 -22.91 19.98
CA VAL A 379 -6.84 -21.67 20.65
C VAL A 379 -6.18 -20.43 20.03
N GLU A 380 -4.88 -20.50 19.68
CA GLU A 380 -4.19 -19.42 18.97
C GLU A 380 -4.82 -19.16 17.58
N GLU A 381 -5.23 -20.20 16.86
CA GLU A 381 -5.98 -20.03 15.61
C GLU A 381 -7.35 -19.38 15.81
N ILE A 382 -8.12 -19.81 16.81
CA ILE A 382 -9.43 -19.20 17.15
C ILE A 382 -9.26 -17.71 17.46
N ASN A 383 -8.28 -17.38 18.30
CA ASN A 383 -7.95 -15.99 18.61
C ASN A 383 -7.50 -15.21 17.37
N GLY A 384 -6.79 -15.86 16.45
CA GLY A 384 -6.44 -15.29 15.14
C GLY A 384 -7.68 -14.90 14.34
N LEU A 385 -8.68 -15.78 14.23
CA LEU A 385 -9.93 -15.50 13.51
C LEU A 385 -10.75 -14.40 14.20
N LEU A 386 -10.83 -14.41 15.54
CA LEU A 386 -11.56 -13.41 16.33
C LEU A 386 -11.03 -11.99 16.06
N LYS A 387 -9.71 -11.79 15.90
CA LYS A 387 -9.10 -10.48 15.61
C LYS A 387 -9.62 -9.81 14.33
N HIS A 388 -10.16 -10.57 13.39
CA HIS A 388 -10.64 -10.04 12.11
C HIS A 388 -12.16 -9.81 12.09
N LEU A 389 -12.89 -10.16 13.16
CA LEU A 389 -14.33 -9.94 13.24
C LEU A 389 -14.73 -8.50 13.60
N ASP A 390 -13.79 -7.69 14.11
CA ASP A 390 -14.02 -6.29 14.46
C ASP A 390 -13.77 -5.31 13.30
N LEU A 391 -13.49 -5.82 12.08
CA LEU A 391 -13.09 -5.02 10.92
C LEU A 391 -14.21 -4.17 10.31
N GLU A 392 -15.49 -4.48 10.57
CA GLU A 392 -16.62 -3.71 10.02
C GLU A 392 -16.69 -2.28 10.59
N GLY A 393 -16.24 -2.07 11.84
CA GLY A 393 -16.18 -0.73 12.44
C GLY A 393 -14.96 0.09 12.01
N GLU A 394 -13.88 -0.57 11.58
CA GLU A 394 -12.60 0.09 11.30
C GLU A 394 -12.57 0.92 10.00
N GLY A 395 -13.51 0.67 9.09
CA GLY A 395 -13.62 1.37 7.81
C GLY A 395 -14.37 2.69 7.84
N GLU A 396 -15.00 3.05 8.96
CA GLU A 396 -15.77 4.31 9.10
C GLU A 396 -14.96 5.46 9.73
N ASP A 397 -13.91 5.17 10.49
CA ASP A 397 -13.10 6.21 11.16
C ASP A 397 -12.23 7.00 10.17
N THR A 398 -12.55 8.29 10.02
CA THR A 398 -11.88 9.25 9.14
C THR A 398 -10.38 9.41 9.40
N ARG A 399 -9.96 9.24 10.66
CA ARG A 399 -8.55 9.42 11.04
C ARG A 399 -7.64 8.32 10.50
N ARG A 400 -8.17 7.14 10.16
CA ARG A 400 -7.38 6.00 9.69
C ARG A 400 -6.99 6.06 8.22
N TYR A 401 -7.69 6.88 7.41
CA TYR A 401 -7.42 7.04 5.97
C TYR A 401 -6.98 8.45 5.57
N ASP A 402 -7.02 9.43 6.46
CA ASP A 402 -6.29 10.70 6.28
C ASP A 402 -4.82 10.53 6.67
N LEU A 403 -4.07 9.91 5.76
CA LEU A 403 -2.67 9.57 5.95
C LEU A 403 -1.76 10.80 6.07
N ALA A 404 -2.23 11.98 5.67
CA ALA A 404 -1.45 13.22 5.76
C ALA A 404 -1.13 13.61 7.21
N GLN A 405 -2.00 13.24 8.16
CA GLN A 405 -1.81 13.50 9.59
C GLN A 405 -1.20 12.32 10.36
N ASN A 406 -0.96 11.19 9.70
CA ASN A 406 -0.41 10.00 10.34
C ASN A 406 1.09 10.15 10.62
N ASP A 407 1.51 9.90 11.86
CA ASP A 407 2.91 10.07 12.29
C ASP A 407 3.88 9.21 11.49
N SER A 408 3.56 7.94 11.23
CA SER A 408 4.40 7.04 10.43
C SER A 408 4.60 7.56 9.00
N ILE A 409 3.57 8.16 8.39
CA ILE A 409 3.67 8.77 7.06
C ILE A 409 4.54 10.01 7.10
N ARG A 410 4.41 10.85 8.14
CA ARG A 410 5.26 12.03 8.32
C ARG A 410 6.73 11.65 8.49
N GLU A 411 7.02 10.59 9.24
CA GLU A 411 8.36 10.02 9.38
C GLU A 411 8.91 9.53 8.04
N ILE A 412 8.11 8.76 7.28
CA ILE A 412 8.49 8.28 5.95
C ILE A 412 8.80 9.44 5.01
N GLU A 413 7.96 10.49 4.98
CA GLU A 413 8.18 11.66 4.14
C GLU A 413 9.40 12.48 4.57
N ALA A 414 9.70 12.55 5.87
CA ALA A 414 10.94 13.16 6.36
C ALA A 414 12.17 12.38 5.86
N VAL A 415 12.13 11.05 5.90
CA VAL A 415 13.20 10.21 5.32
C VAL A 415 13.31 10.46 3.82
N ARG A 416 12.20 10.43 3.07
CA ARG A 416 12.23 10.69 1.62
C ARG A 416 12.76 12.07 1.28
N ALA A 417 12.39 13.10 2.04
CA ALA A 417 12.96 14.43 1.89
C ALA A 417 14.47 14.41 2.07
N HIS A 418 14.99 13.73 3.10
CA HIS A 418 16.43 13.59 3.31
C HIS A 418 17.12 12.84 2.16
N VAL A 419 16.51 11.76 1.66
CA VAL A 419 17.00 11.01 0.49
C VAL A 419 17.04 11.88 -0.77
N ARG A 420 16.05 12.74 -1.00
CA ARG A 420 16.06 13.68 -2.13
C ARG A 420 17.28 14.60 -2.08
N HIS A 421 17.58 15.18 -0.92
CA HIS A 421 18.77 16.03 -0.73
C HIS A 421 20.07 15.25 -0.96
N LEU A 422 20.20 14.05 -0.37
CA LEU A 422 21.37 13.20 -0.57
C LEU A 422 21.54 12.79 -2.03
N ARG A 423 20.46 12.42 -2.71
CA ARG A 423 20.46 12.09 -4.14
C ARG A 423 20.94 13.25 -4.98
N GLU A 424 20.44 14.46 -4.74
CA GLU A 424 20.88 15.67 -5.45
C GLU A 424 22.35 16.00 -5.17
N ALA A 425 22.83 15.78 -3.95
CA ALA A 425 24.25 15.88 -3.64
C ALA A 425 25.05 14.82 -4.42
N VAL A 426 24.64 13.55 -4.38
CA VAL A 426 25.30 12.44 -5.09
C VAL A 426 25.37 12.67 -6.61
N LEU A 427 24.31 13.21 -7.21
CA LEU A 427 24.28 13.51 -8.65
C LEU A 427 25.17 14.72 -9.02
N ARG A 428 25.33 15.70 -8.11
CA ARG A 428 26.23 16.85 -8.32
C ARG A 428 27.70 16.50 -8.12
N HIS A 429 28.02 15.64 -7.15
CA HIS A 429 29.40 15.23 -6.85
C HIS A 429 29.84 14.12 -7.82
N CYS A 430 30.40 14.54 -8.96
CA CYS A 430 30.85 13.65 -10.02
C CYS A 430 32.15 12.87 -9.71
N ALA A 431 32.84 13.11 -8.59
CA ALA A 431 34.10 12.43 -8.26
C ALA A 431 34.02 11.64 -6.94
N PRO A 432 34.41 10.35 -6.91
CA PRO A 432 34.55 9.61 -5.66
C PRO A 432 35.78 10.13 -4.89
N GLY A 433 35.60 10.54 -3.63
CA GLY A 433 36.72 10.82 -2.72
C GLY A 433 36.79 12.21 -2.09
N GLU A 434 35.74 13.04 -2.13
CA GLU A 434 35.73 14.24 -1.28
C GLU A 434 35.78 13.86 0.21
N PRO A 435 36.76 14.36 0.98
CA PRO A 435 36.92 14.02 2.38
C PRO A 435 35.74 14.60 3.20
N GLY A 436 34.83 13.72 3.62
CA GLY A 436 33.71 14.06 4.51
C GLY A 436 32.34 13.64 3.97
N PHE A 437 32.18 13.46 2.67
CA PHE A 437 30.90 13.04 2.09
C PHE A 437 30.79 11.51 2.11
N ARG A 438 29.99 10.96 3.04
CA ARG A 438 29.76 9.51 3.20
C ARG A 438 28.28 9.15 2.98
N PRO A 439 27.72 9.41 1.78
CA PRO A 439 26.29 9.23 1.53
C PRO A 439 25.82 7.81 1.77
N LYS A 440 26.66 6.80 1.53
CA LYS A 440 26.31 5.39 1.75
C LYS A 440 26.03 5.04 3.22
N ALA A 441 26.79 5.62 4.16
CA ALA A 441 26.57 5.38 5.58
C ALA A 441 25.26 6.02 6.05
N GLU A 442 24.99 7.25 5.58
CA GLU A 442 23.74 7.96 5.87
C GLU A 442 22.54 7.22 5.27
N LEU A 443 22.60 6.82 3.99
CA LEU A 443 21.56 6.02 3.34
C LEU A 443 21.29 4.71 4.08
N GLN A 444 22.33 4.04 4.58
CA GLN A 444 22.15 2.82 5.38
C GLN A 444 21.45 3.11 6.71
N GLY A 445 21.75 4.24 7.36
CA GLY A 445 21.03 4.69 8.56
C GLY A 445 19.55 4.99 8.28
N LEU A 446 19.23 5.55 7.12
CA LEU A 446 17.85 5.77 6.69
C LEU A 446 17.09 4.47 6.44
N LEU A 447 17.75 3.43 5.90
CA LEU A 447 17.13 2.10 5.78
C LEU A 447 16.79 1.53 7.16
N THR A 448 17.72 1.62 8.11
CA THR A 448 17.48 1.17 9.50
C THR A 448 16.36 1.97 10.17
N HIS A 449 16.24 3.27 9.88
CA HIS A 449 15.13 4.08 10.36
C HIS A 449 13.80 3.62 9.74
N LEU A 450 13.74 3.41 8.42
CA LEU A 450 12.54 2.90 7.75
C LEU A 450 12.10 1.54 8.30
N ASP A 451 13.03 0.65 8.64
CA ASP A 451 12.71 -0.66 9.25
C ASP A 451 12.03 -0.53 10.64
N GLN A 452 12.22 0.59 11.33
CA GLN A 452 11.65 0.86 12.66
C GLN A 452 10.29 1.58 12.59
N VAL A 453 9.90 2.11 11.43
CA VAL A 453 8.61 2.80 11.26
C VAL A 453 7.46 1.81 11.50
N ASP A 454 6.60 2.13 12.47
CA ASP A 454 5.39 1.35 12.72
C ASP A 454 4.43 1.49 11.55
N THR A 455 4.23 0.40 10.81
CA THR A 455 3.26 0.35 9.72
C THR A 455 1.87 -0.05 10.19
N ALA A 456 1.75 -0.51 11.44
CA ALA A 456 0.61 -1.26 11.94
C ALA A 456 0.16 -2.33 10.92
N LYS A 457 -1.13 -2.67 10.91
CA LYS A 457 -1.75 -3.45 9.83
C LYS A 457 -2.20 -2.58 8.65
N ASN A 458 -1.64 -1.38 8.47
CA ASN A 458 -2.09 -0.45 7.44
C ASN A 458 -1.35 -0.68 6.11
N PRO A 459 -2.01 -1.21 5.07
CA PRO A 459 -1.39 -1.51 3.78
C PRO A 459 -0.85 -0.27 3.05
N CYS A 460 -1.45 0.91 3.27
CA CYS A 460 -0.97 2.14 2.65
C CYS A 460 0.35 2.61 3.28
N ILE A 461 0.52 2.47 4.60
CA ILE A 461 1.77 2.81 5.30
C ILE A 461 2.87 1.81 4.92
N ARG A 462 2.55 0.51 4.80
CA ARG A 462 3.48 -0.50 4.29
C ARG A 462 4.00 -0.18 2.89
N GLU A 463 3.10 0.20 1.99
CA GLU A 463 3.46 0.60 0.62
C GLU A 463 4.30 1.89 0.60
N ALA A 464 3.94 2.88 1.43
CA ALA A 464 4.71 4.11 1.59
C ALA A 464 6.16 3.83 2.02
N ARG A 465 6.33 3.01 3.06
CA ARG A 465 7.64 2.56 3.54
C ARG A 465 8.39 1.84 2.43
N ARG A 466 7.75 0.89 1.74
CA ARG A 466 8.35 0.15 0.61
C ARG A 466 8.89 1.09 -0.47
N ARG A 467 8.09 2.08 -0.90
CA ARG A 467 8.52 3.07 -1.91
C ARG A 467 9.71 3.89 -1.44
N ALA A 468 9.71 4.31 -0.17
CA ALA A 468 10.84 5.02 0.43
C ALA A 468 12.11 4.15 0.45
N VAL A 469 12.00 2.88 0.83
CA VAL A 469 13.13 1.94 0.81
C VAL A 469 13.67 1.77 -0.62
N VAL A 470 12.79 1.59 -1.61
CA VAL A 470 13.18 1.48 -3.02
C VAL A 470 13.90 2.76 -3.49
N GLU A 471 13.47 3.94 -3.03
CA GLU A 471 14.13 5.22 -3.32
C GLU A 471 15.55 5.29 -2.72
N VAL A 472 15.73 4.89 -1.45
CA VAL A 472 17.05 4.79 -0.81
C VAL A 472 17.94 3.80 -1.56
N GLN A 473 17.42 2.60 -1.84
CA GLN A 473 18.15 1.51 -2.49
C GLN A 473 18.58 1.89 -3.91
N ALA A 474 17.77 2.65 -4.65
CA ALA A 474 18.15 3.15 -5.97
C ALA A 474 19.40 4.05 -5.92
N VAL A 475 19.58 4.85 -4.87
CA VAL A 475 20.78 5.67 -4.67
C VAL A 475 21.97 4.82 -4.23
N VAL A 476 21.78 3.88 -3.29
CA VAL A 476 22.84 2.96 -2.84
C VAL A 476 23.39 2.15 -4.00
N THR A 477 22.52 1.54 -4.80
CA THR A 477 22.92 0.72 -5.95
C THR A 477 23.63 1.53 -7.04
N PHE A 478 23.27 2.80 -7.22
CA PHE A 478 23.99 3.72 -8.10
C PHE A 478 25.42 3.98 -7.62
N LEU A 479 25.59 4.25 -6.32
CA LEU A 479 26.92 4.46 -5.71
C LEU A 479 27.78 3.19 -5.82
N ASP A 480 27.21 2.03 -5.50
CA ASP A 480 27.90 0.74 -5.58
C ASP A 480 28.41 0.46 -7.01
N LEU A 481 27.58 0.72 -8.02
CA LEU A 481 27.98 0.54 -9.41
C LEU A 481 29.08 1.52 -9.81
N ARG A 482 29.00 2.79 -9.40
CA ARG A 482 30.05 3.78 -9.70
C ARG A 482 31.37 3.42 -9.04
N GLU A 483 31.35 2.99 -7.79
CA GLU A 483 32.54 2.48 -7.08
C GLU A 483 33.13 1.26 -7.80
N ALA A 484 32.28 0.31 -8.21
CA ALA A 484 32.69 -0.87 -8.97
C ALA A 484 33.37 -0.52 -10.29
N LEU A 485 32.79 0.42 -11.04
CA LEU A 485 33.33 0.90 -12.31
C LEU A 485 34.65 1.64 -12.11
N ALA A 486 34.78 2.45 -11.06
CA ALA A 486 36.02 3.17 -10.73
C ALA A 486 37.14 2.21 -10.28
N CYS A 487 36.80 1.14 -9.57
CA CYS A 487 37.77 0.12 -9.14
C CYS A 487 38.10 -0.91 -10.21
N ARG A 488 37.42 -0.88 -11.37
CA ARG A 488 37.60 -1.84 -12.45
C ARG A 488 39.02 -1.74 -13.02
N ARG A 489 39.70 -2.89 -13.09
CA ARG A 489 41.00 -3.04 -13.77
C ARG A 489 40.87 -4.08 -14.88
N PRO A 490 40.73 -3.69 -16.15
CA PRO A 490 40.62 -4.65 -17.24
C PRO A 490 41.97 -5.37 -17.43
N GLY A 491 41.95 -6.70 -17.40
CA GLY A 491 43.12 -7.52 -17.66
C GLY A 491 43.30 -7.80 -19.17
N PRO A 492 44.54 -8.03 -19.64
CA PRO A 492 44.82 -8.30 -21.06
C PRO A 492 44.19 -9.61 -21.57
N GLN A 493 43.83 -10.55 -20.69
CA GLN A 493 43.15 -11.81 -21.03
C GLN A 493 41.66 -11.84 -20.62
N GLU A 494 41.03 -10.68 -20.36
CA GLU A 494 39.61 -10.64 -19.97
C GLU A 494 38.72 -11.22 -21.09
N HIS A 495 37.86 -12.19 -20.71
CA HIS A 495 36.93 -12.84 -21.62
C HIS A 495 36.03 -11.80 -22.32
N PRO A 496 35.77 -11.91 -23.64
CA PRO A 496 34.95 -10.95 -24.37
C PRO A 496 33.57 -10.71 -23.75
N ALA A 497 32.94 -11.75 -23.22
CA ALA A 497 31.63 -11.63 -22.57
C ALA A 497 31.68 -10.74 -21.32
N HIS A 498 32.72 -10.85 -20.48
CA HIS A 498 32.89 -9.97 -19.33
C HIS A 498 33.08 -8.51 -19.75
N ARG A 499 33.89 -8.28 -20.79
CA ARG A 499 34.10 -6.93 -21.33
C ARG A 499 32.79 -6.31 -21.83
N GLN A 500 31.95 -7.10 -22.51
CA GLN A 500 30.64 -6.64 -22.99
C GLN A 500 29.68 -6.33 -21.83
N VAL A 501 29.59 -7.21 -20.82
CA VAL A 501 28.76 -6.97 -19.63
C VAL A 501 29.18 -5.68 -18.92
N TRP A 502 30.49 -5.45 -18.75
CA TRP A 502 30.99 -4.21 -18.16
C TRP A 502 30.69 -2.96 -18.99
N ALA A 503 30.72 -3.05 -20.32
CA ALA A 503 30.34 -1.94 -21.20
C ALA A 503 28.86 -1.58 -21.05
N VAL A 504 27.98 -2.59 -20.91
CA VAL A 504 26.58 -2.37 -20.60
C VAL A 504 26.41 -1.77 -19.21
N LEU A 505 27.12 -2.27 -18.18
CA LEU A 505 27.08 -1.72 -16.83
C LEU A 505 27.52 -0.25 -16.76
N ALA A 506 28.53 0.15 -17.54
CA ALA A 506 28.90 1.56 -17.67
C ALA A 506 27.75 2.41 -18.23
N SER A 507 27.10 1.93 -19.29
CA SER A 507 25.93 2.60 -19.87
C SER A 507 24.75 2.65 -18.89
N LEU A 508 24.51 1.58 -18.12
CA LEU A 508 23.47 1.52 -17.10
C LEU A 508 23.74 2.50 -15.96
N SER A 509 25.00 2.78 -15.61
CA SER A 509 25.34 3.80 -14.61
C SER A 509 24.88 5.19 -15.04
N GLU A 510 25.10 5.56 -16.30
CA GLU A 510 24.64 6.85 -16.86
C GLU A 510 23.10 6.92 -16.92
N LEU A 511 22.45 5.83 -17.34
CA LEU A 511 20.99 5.76 -17.40
C LEU A 511 20.37 5.80 -15.99
N GLN A 512 21.00 5.19 -14.99
CA GLN A 512 20.54 5.28 -13.60
C GLN A 512 20.69 6.69 -13.05
N ALA A 513 21.77 7.42 -13.37
CA ALA A 513 21.88 8.83 -12.99
C ALA A 513 20.72 9.66 -13.56
N ARG A 514 20.36 9.42 -14.83
CA ARG A 514 19.19 10.05 -15.47
C ARG A 514 17.87 9.65 -14.81
N ALA A 515 17.71 8.37 -14.43
CA ALA A 515 16.52 7.90 -13.72
C ALA A 515 16.40 8.52 -12.30
N LEU A 516 17.51 8.63 -11.58
CA LEU A 516 17.58 9.29 -10.28
C LEU A 516 17.27 10.80 -10.39
N GLY A 517 17.70 11.45 -11.47
CA GLY A 517 17.38 12.86 -11.75
C GLY A 517 16.00 13.11 -12.36
N PHE A 518 15.27 12.08 -12.79
CA PHE A 518 14.00 12.23 -13.51
C PHE A 518 12.87 12.76 -12.60
N ASP A 519 12.21 13.85 -12.98
CA ASP A 519 11.13 14.50 -12.22
C ASP A 519 9.83 14.66 -13.02
N GLY A 520 9.75 14.02 -14.19
CA GLY A 520 8.60 14.08 -15.08
C GLY A 520 7.51 13.04 -14.81
N LYS A 521 6.54 12.96 -15.72
CA LYS A 521 5.47 11.97 -15.74
C LYS A 521 5.76 10.84 -16.71
N ARG A 522 5.07 9.71 -16.55
CA ARG A 522 5.18 8.56 -17.47
C ARG A 522 4.83 8.91 -18.93
N ALA A 523 3.94 9.87 -19.13
CA ALA A 523 3.54 10.34 -20.47
C ALA A 523 4.60 11.21 -21.16
N ASP A 524 5.64 11.63 -20.45
CA ASP A 524 6.65 12.53 -21.00
C ASP A 524 7.57 11.81 -21.99
N LYS A 525 7.95 12.52 -23.06
CA LYS A 525 8.90 11.98 -24.05
C LYS A 525 10.23 11.57 -23.40
N SER A 526 10.67 12.30 -22.38
CA SER A 526 11.88 12.02 -21.61
C SER A 526 11.80 10.67 -20.89
N TYR A 527 10.64 10.30 -20.35
CA TYR A 527 10.39 8.98 -19.77
C TYR A 527 10.52 7.89 -20.85
N VAL A 528 9.79 8.05 -21.96
CA VAL A 528 9.75 7.06 -23.04
C VAL A 528 11.14 6.79 -23.62
N VAL A 529 11.93 7.86 -23.83
CA VAL A 529 13.31 7.73 -24.30
C VAL A 529 14.19 7.00 -23.28
N LEU A 530 14.03 7.28 -21.98
CA LEU A 530 14.81 6.61 -20.93
C LEU A 530 14.46 5.11 -20.83
N GLU A 531 13.17 4.78 -20.88
CA GLU A 531 12.67 3.39 -20.93
C GLU A 531 13.19 2.64 -22.17
N GLU A 532 13.19 3.29 -23.34
CA GLU A 532 13.72 2.72 -24.58
C GLU A 532 15.23 2.43 -24.48
N LEU A 533 16.01 3.37 -23.94
CA LEU A 533 17.45 3.18 -23.74
C LEU A 533 17.77 2.05 -22.76
N LEU A 534 17.02 1.94 -21.65
CA LEU A 534 17.15 0.82 -20.72
C LEU A 534 16.79 -0.51 -21.38
N THR A 535 15.73 -0.52 -22.21
CA THR A 535 15.33 -1.70 -22.99
C THR A 535 16.42 -2.12 -23.99
N LYS A 536 17.09 -1.15 -24.64
CA LYS A 536 18.25 -1.43 -25.50
C LYS A 536 19.39 -2.10 -24.73
N GLN A 537 19.63 -1.72 -23.48
CA GLN A 537 20.66 -2.39 -22.65
C GLN A 537 20.27 -3.83 -22.29
N LEU A 538 18.98 -4.12 -22.07
CA LEU A 538 18.52 -5.50 -21.87
C LEU A 538 18.79 -6.36 -23.12
N LEU A 539 18.46 -5.85 -24.31
CA LEU A 539 18.75 -6.54 -25.57
C LEU A 539 20.26 -6.73 -25.81
N ALA A 540 21.07 -5.75 -25.43
CA ALA A 540 22.53 -5.87 -25.51
C ALA A 540 23.06 -6.96 -24.57
N LEU A 541 22.49 -7.11 -23.37
CA LEU A 541 22.82 -8.20 -22.45
C LEU A 541 22.40 -9.56 -22.98
N ASP A 542 21.22 -9.66 -23.61
CA ASP A 542 20.76 -10.91 -24.23
C ASP A 542 21.67 -11.38 -25.37
N ALA A 543 22.28 -10.43 -26.10
CA ALA A 543 23.23 -10.70 -27.17
C ALA A 543 24.61 -11.16 -26.68
N VAL A 544 24.92 -11.03 -25.38
CA VAL A 544 26.18 -11.52 -24.80
C VAL A 544 26.16 -13.04 -24.75
N ASP A 545 27.02 -13.67 -25.57
CA ASP A 545 27.30 -15.09 -25.52
C ASP A 545 28.37 -15.39 -24.45
N PRO A 546 28.04 -16.09 -23.36
CA PRO A 546 29.01 -16.47 -22.33
C PRO A 546 29.96 -17.59 -22.77
N CYS A 547 29.76 -18.22 -23.95
CA CYS A 547 30.60 -19.31 -24.48
C CYS A 547 30.90 -20.45 -23.48
N GLY A 548 29.96 -20.71 -22.56
CA GLY A 548 30.09 -21.74 -21.52
C GLY A 548 30.71 -21.26 -20.20
N ASP A 549 31.27 -20.06 -20.12
CA ASP A 549 31.82 -19.50 -18.88
C ASP A 549 30.72 -19.17 -17.86
N ASP A 550 30.77 -19.83 -16.70
CA ASP A 550 29.77 -19.65 -15.64
C ASP A 550 29.89 -18.28 -14.97
N GLY A 551 31.10 -17.70 -14.91
CA GLY A 551 31.32 -16.34 -14.40
C GLY A 551 30.57 -15.31 -15.24
N ALA A 552 30.74 -15.37 -16.56
CA ALA A 552 30.02 -14.51 -17.51
C ALA A 552 28.49 -14.72 -17.47
N LYS A 553 27.99 -15.95 -17.29
CA LYS A 553 26.54 -16.20 -17.13
C LYS A 553 25.98 -15.50 -15.91
N VAL A 554 26.65 -15.62 -14.76
CA VAL A 554 26.25 -14.98 -13.50
C VAL A 554 26.30 -13.46 -13.65
N ALA A 555 27.39 -12.91 -14.17
CA ALA A 555 27.55 -11.47 -14.38
C ALA A 555 26.46 -10.90 -15.30
N ARG A 556 26.16 -11.58 -16.41
CA ARG A 556 25.08 -11.21 -17.33
C ARG A 556 23.71 -11.22 -16.64
N LYS A 557 23.37 -12.30 -15.94
CA LYS A 557 22.09 -12.43 -15.21
C LYS A 557 21.91 -11.30 -14.19
N GLN A 558 23.00 -10.96 -13.52
CA GLN A 558 23.01 -9.88 -12.55
C GLN A 558 22.89 -8.49 -13.19
N ALA A 559 23.55 -8.23 -14.32
CA ALA A 559 23.37 -6.99 -15.06
C ALA A 559 21.93 -6.84 -15.60
N VAL A 560 21.28 -7.94 -16.00
CA VAL A 560 19.85 -7.94 -16.38
C VAL A 560 18.97 -7.52 -15.21
N LYS A 561 19.19 -8.10 -14.02
CA LYS A 561 18.49 -7.70 -12.80
C LYS A 561 18.71 -6.21 -12.48
N PHE A 562 19.93 -5.71 -12.66
CA PHE A 562 20.25 -4.31 -12.43
C PHE A 562 19.47 -3.38 -13.37
N ALA A 563 19.45 -3.68 -14.67
CA ALA A 563 18.67 -2.93 -15.64
C ALA A 563 17.15 -2.96 -15.34
N GLN A 564 16.63 -4.12 -14.93
CA GLN A 564 15.24 -4.27 -14.49
C GLN A 564 14.94 -3.46 -13.23
N ASN A 565 15.86 -3.41 -12.26
CA ASN A 565 15.71 -2.58 -11.06
C ASN A 565 15.62 -1.09 -11.40
N ILE A 566 16.42 -0.60 -12.37
CA ILE A 566 16.32 0.79 -12.82
C ILE A 566 14.96 1.06 -13.47
N LEU A 567 14.47 0.15 -14.33
CA LEU A 567 13.14 0.26 -14.95
C LEU A 567 12.04 0.29 -13.87
N ASN A 568 12.06 -0.65 -12.93
CA ASN A 568 11.08 -0.72 -11.85
C ASN A 568 11.09 0.54 -10.96
N TYR A 569 12.28 1.07 -10.67
CA TYR A 569 12.41 2.33 -9.93
C TYR A 569 11.82 3.50 -10.73
N LEU A 570 12.12 3.58 -12.03
CA LEU A 570 11.60 4.63 -12.91
C LEU A 570 10.07 4.55 -13.00
N ASP A 571 9.51 3.35 -13.21
CA ASP A 571 8.06 3.10 -13.17
C ASP A 571 7.46 3.63 -11.86
N MET A 572 7.96 3.14 -10.72
CA MET A 572 7.48 3.52 -9.37
C MET A 572 7.59 5.02 -9.10
N LYS A 573 8.65 5.67 -9.58
CA LYS A 573 8.89 7.10 -9.38
C LYS A 573 7.92 7.96 -10.18
N THR A 574 7.50 7.48 -11.36
CA THR A 574 6.52 8.16 -12.22
C THR A 574 5.07 7.84 -11.89
N ASP A 575 4.86 6.84 -11.05
CA ASP A 575 3.56 6.55 -10.48
C ASP A 575 3.21 7.64 -9.44
N GLU A 576 2.18 8.42 -9.74
CA GLU A 576 1.61 9.42 -8.83
C GLU A 576 0.96 8.70 -7.63
N TRP A 577 1.73 8.54 -6.55
CA TRP A 577 1.26 8.03 -5.26
C TRP A 577 0.83 9.19 -4.37
N GLU A 578 -0.43 9.18 -3.92
CA GLU A 578 -0.99 10.21 -3.06
C GLU A 578 -1.59 9.59 -1.80
N TYR A 579 -1.25 10.22 -0.67
CA TYR A 579 -1.69 9.87 0.67
C TYR A 579 -3.12 10.24 0.93
#